data_AF-A0A9X2UM35-F1
#
_entry.id   AF-A0A9X2UM35-F1
#
_cell.length_a   1.000
_cell.length_b   1.000
_cell.length_c   1.000
_cell.angle_alpha   90.00
_cell.angle_beta   90.00
_cell.angle_gamma   90.00
#
_symmetry.space_group_name_H-M   'P 1'
#
loop_
_entity.id
_entity.type
_entity.pdbx_description
1 polymer ?
#
loop_
_entity_poly.entity_id
_entity_poly.type
_entity_poly.pdbx_seq_one_letter_code
_entity_poly.pdbx_strand_id
1 'polypeptide(L)'
;MATLEFRTALREAMTEEMERDDDIFLIGEEVAEYDGAYKVSKGMLDHFGSDRVIDSPISELGFAGLGIGAAMNGLRPIVEFMTFNFSFVAFDQVINNAPNMRYMSGGQFDVPIVFRGPNGAAGQLGATHSNSTEALYSNIPGLKVVSPSVPDDGKGLLKTAIRDDDPVVFLESELMYGMQREVSEESDYTIPIGSARVAREGDDVTIVAHSKSYHIAMDAAETLEEQGYEAEVIDPRTIKPLDIETIVESVVKTNRLVVIDESTPFTSVASEITHQVQDRAFDYLDAPILRVTAPDTPAPYAPNLMGEYMPGADETVDKCLRVLYAE
;
A
#
# COMPACT_ATOMS: atom_id res chain seq x y z
N MET A 1 -9.79 8.62 19.88
CA MET A 1 -10.01 8.06 18.54
C MET A 1 -11.14 8.83 17.89
N ALA A 2 -10.96 9.26 16.65
CA ALA A 2 -12.00 9.89 15.85
C ALA A 2 -12.35 9.01 14.64
N THR A 3 -13.63 8.99 14.24
CA THR A 3 -14.03 8.29 13.01
C THR A 3 -13.77 9.19 11.81
N LEU A 4 -12.79 8.82 10.99
CA LEU A 4 -12.37 9.59 9.83
C LEU A 4 -12.50 8.77 8.54
N GLU A 5 -12.79 9.47 7.45
CA GLU A 5 -12.59 8.91 6.11
C GLU A 5 -11.09 8.70 5.85
N PHE A 6 -10.74 7.66 5.09
CA PHE A 6 -9.36 7.39 4.70
C PHE A 6 -8.68 8.61 4.06
N ARG A 7 -9.36 9.30 3.13
CA ARG A 7 -8.84 10.54 2.52
C ARG A 7 -8.59 11.65 3.55
N THR A 8 -9.40 11.71 4.60
CA THR A 8 -9.25 12.71 5.67
C THR A 8 -8.08 12.34 6.58
N ALA A 9 -7.89 11.06 6.89
CA ALA A 9 -6.75 10.58 7.66
C ALA A 9 -5.41 10.85 6.95
N LEU A 10 -5.33 10.65 5.63
CA LEU A 10 -4.17 11.02 4.81
C LEU A 10 -3.91 12.53 4.82
N ARG A 11 -4.98 13.32 4.67
CA ARG A 11 -4.89 14.78 4.72
C ARG A 11 -4.37 15.27 6.06
N GLU A 12 -4.90 14.73 7.17
CA GLU A 12 -4.45 15.07 8.51
C GLU A 12 -2.97 14.73 8.69
N ALA A 13 -2.52 13.55 8.22
CA ALA A 13 -1.10 13.21 8.24
C ALA A 13 -0.24 14.25 7.50
N MET A 14 -0.61 14.61 6.26
CA MET A 14 0.15 15.60 5.50
C MET A 14 0.13 16.98 6.16
N THR A 15 -1.05 17.44 6.62
CA THR A 15 -1.20 18.74 7.28
C THR A 15 -0.36 18.80 8.56
N GLU A 16 -0.46 17.79 9.43
CA GLU A 16 0.28 17.77 10.70
C GLU A 16 1.81 17.75 10.47
N GLU A 17 2.30 17.02 9.47
CA GLU A 17 3.73 17.01 9.17
C GLU A 17 4.18 18.33 8.51
N MET A 18 3.39 18.89 7.58
CA MET A 18 3.70 20.18 6.95
C MET A 18 3.66 21.37 7.92
N GLU A 19 2.81 21.32 8.96
CA GLU A 19 2.82 22.29 10.06
C GLU A 19 4.06 22.15 10.96
N ARG A 20 4.60 20.93 11.06
CA ARG A 20 5.75 20.61 11.90
C ARG A 20 7.07 21.02 11.25
N ASP A 21 7.16 20.97 9.92
CA ASP A 21 8.40 21.17 9.18
C ASP A 21 8.15 22.02 7.91
N ASP A 22 8.85 23.15 7.85
CA ASP A 22 8.72 24.13 6.77
C ASP A 22 9.32 23.65 5.43
N ASP A 23 10.15 22.60 5.47
CA ASP A 23 10.81 22.02 4.30
C ASP A 23 9.92 21.01 3.53
N ILE A 24 8.76 20.63 4.08
CA ILE A 24 7.84 19.65 3.46
C ILE A 24 6.86 20.35 2.51
N PHE A 25 6.74 19.93 1.26
CA PHE A 25 5.73 20.48 0.34
C PHE A 25 5.05 19.38 -0.48
N LEU A 26 3.82 19.65 -0.93
CA LEU A 26 3.06 18.79 -1.81
C LEU A 26 3.15 19.29 -3.25
N ILE A 27 3.48 18.39 -4.18
CA ILE A 27 3.47 18.66 -5.63
C ILE A 27 2.81 17.52 -6.39
N GLY A 28 1.99 17.86 -7.36
CA GLY A 28 1.35 16.90 -8.26
C GLY A 28 0.30 17.56 -9.13
N GLU A 29 -0.36 16.76 -9.96
CA GLU A 29 -1.45 17.24 -10.80
C GLU A 29 -2.70 17.45 -9.95
N GLU A 30 -3.31 18.64 -10.05
CA GLU A 30 -4.58 18.99 -9.40
C GLU A 30 -4.56 19.01 -7.85
N VAL A 31 -3.38 18.95 -7.22
CA VAL A 31 -3.24 18.91 -5.76
C VAL A 31 -3.62 20.22 -5.07
N ALA A 32 -3.62 21.34 -5.78
CA ALA A 32 -3.82 22.68 -5.22
C ALA A 32 -5.21 23.25 -5.53
N GLU A 33 -5.39 23.94 -6.67
CA GLU A 33 -6.62 24.70 -6.99
C GLU A 33 -7.86 23.80 -7.13
N TYR A 34 -7.65 22.54 -7.50
CA TYR A 34 -8.73 21.55 -7.65
C TYR A 34 -9.03 20.77 -6.35
N ASP A 35 -8.39 21.12 -5.23
CA ASP A 35 -8.49 20.42 -3.94
C ASP A 35 -8.03 18.94 -3.99
N GLY A 36 -7.21 18.55 -4.97
CA GLY A 36 -6.79 17.17 -5.21
C GLY A 36 -7.78 16.39 -6.07
N ALA A 37 -7.29 15.58 -7.00
CA ALA A 37 -8.10 14.75 -7.91
C ALA A 37 -9.16 13.93 -7.15
N TYR A 38 -8.76 13.34 -6.01
CA TYR A 38 -9.62 12.54 -5.13
C TYR A 38 -9.98 13.23 -3.80
N LYS A 39 -9.73 14.53 -3.70
CA LYS A 39 -10.01 15.35 -2.51
C LYS A 39 -9.20 14.98 -1.26
N VAL A 40 -8.05 14.34 -1.44
CA VAL A 40 -7.10 14.04 -0.36
C VAL A 40 -6.42 15.33 0.13
N SER A 41 -6.01 16.23 -0.77
CA SER A 41 -5.35 17.50 -0.40
C SER A 41 -6.31 18.67 -0.19
N LYS A 42 -7.61 18.40 0.00
CA LYS A 42 -8.65 19.43 0.06
C LYS A 42 -8.39 20.48 1.16
N GLY A 43 -8.35 21.75 0.76
CA GLY A 43 -8.13 22.91 1.64
C GLY A 43 -6.67 23.15 2.03
N MET A 44 -5.72 22.34 1.57
CA MET A 44 -4.31 22.53 1.91
C MET A 44 -3.71 23.77 1.24
N LEU A 45 -4.14 24.13 0.03
CA LEU A 45 -3.69 25.37 -0.64
C LEU A 45 -4.07 26.62 0.17
N ASP A 46 -5.31 26.68 0.65
CA ASP A 46 -5.77 27.81 1.48
C ASP A 46 -5.00 27.91 2.81
N HIS A 47 -4.55 26.77 3.33
CA HIS A 47 -3.83 26.69 4.61
C HIS A 47 -2.34 27.01 4.48
N PHE A 48 -1.65 26.45 3.48
CA PHE A 48 -0.19 26.54 3.34
C PHE A 48 0.29 27.47 2.23
N GLY A 49 -0.60 27.87 1.30
CA GLY A 49 -0.26 28.72 0.17
C GLY A 49 0.44 28.00 -0.99
N SER A 50 0.59 28.73 -2.10
CA SER A 50 1.08 28.21 -3.39
C SER A 50 2.56 27.81 -3.39
N ASP A 51 3.33 28.22 -2.37
CA ASP A 51 4.75 27.85 -2.25
C ASP A 51 4.92 26.44 -1.66
N ARG A 52 3.87 25.89 -1.04
CA ARG A 52 3.90 24.61 -0.30
C ARG A 52 2.91 23.58 -0.84
N VAL A 53 1.91 24.00 -1.61
CA VAL A 53 0.97 23.13 -2.33
C VAL A 53 0.95 23.54 -3.79
N ILE A 54 1.58 22.73 -4.65
CA ILE A 54 2.02 23.12 -5.98
C ILE A 54 1.34 22.25 -7.04
N ASP A 55 0.49 22.85 -7.87
CA ASP A 55 -0.02 22.20 -9.08
C ASP A 55 1.11 22.07 -10.12
N SER A 56 1.35 20.85 -10.59
CA SER A 56 2.25 20.58 -11.70
C SER A 56 1.52 20.52 -13.05
N PRO A 57 2.21 20.77 -14.17
CA PRO A 57 1.75 20.28 -15.47
C PRO A 57 1.66 18.75 -15.49
N ILE A 58 0.93 18.20 -16.46
CA ILE A 58 0.86 16.76 -16.72
C ILE A 58 2.20 16.30 -17.32
N SER A 59 3.15 16.01 -16.45
CA SER A 59 4.56 15.79 -16.78
C SER A 59 5.26 15.06 -15.64
N GLU A 60 4.82 13.83 -15.37
CA GLU A 60 5.19 12.99 -14.23
C GLU A 60 6.71 12.84 -14.09
N LEU A 61 7.42 12.59 -15.19
CA LEU A 61 8.88 12.53 -15.18
C LEU A 61 9.52 13.85 -14.74
N GLY A 62 8.93 14.98 -15.14
CA GLY A 62 9.44 16.31 -14.82
C GLY A 62 9.25 16.64 -13.33
N PHE A 63 8.04 16.53 -12.81
CA PHE A 63 7.77 16.90 -11.42
C PHE A 63 8.33 15.89 -10.41
N ALA A 64 8.40 14.60 -10.74
CA ALA A 64 9.08 13.61 -9.90
C ALA A 64 10.59 13.92 -9.81
N GLY A 65 11.23 14.23 -10.94
CA GLY A 65 12.63 14.65 -10.97
C GLY A 65 12.89 15.96 -10.23
N LEU A 66 11.96 16.92 -10.31
CA LEU A 66 12.01 18.16 -9.53
C LEU A 66 11.95 17.86 -8.04
N GLY A 67 11.02 16.98 -7.61
CA GLY A 67 10.93 16.52 -6.23
C GLY A 67 12.26 15.93 -5.75
N ILE A 68 12.83 14.98 -6.48
CA ILE A 68 14.13 14.38 -6.12
C ILE A 68 15.23 15.44 -6.02
N GLY A 69 15.31 16.36 -6.98
CA GLY A 69 16.26 17.46 -6.94
C GLY A 69 16.08 18.38 -5.73
N ALA A 70 14.83 18.67 -5.35
CA ALA A 70 14.49 19.43 -4.15
C ALA A 70 14.91 18.67 -2.87
N ALA A 71 14.65 17.36 -2.82
CA ALA A 71 15.04 16.50 -1.70
C ALA A 71 16.55 16.49 -1.47
N MET A 72 17.33 16.36 -2.56
CA MET A 72 18.79 16.43 -2.51
C MET A 72 19.34 17.80 -2.08
N ASN A 73 18.52 18.85 -2.14
CA ASN A 73 18.86 20.21 -1.70
C ASN A 73 18.27 20.57 -0.33
N GLY A 74 17.76 19.58 0.42
CA GLY A 74 17.34 19.74 1.81
C GLY A 74 15.83 19.88 2.04
N LEU A 75 15.02 19.83 0.98
CA LEU A 75 13.55 19.81 1.13
C LEU A 75 13.02 18.39 1.35
N ARG A 76 11.73 18.26 1.68
CA ARG A 76 11.05 16.98 1.96
C ARG A 76 9.76 16.85 1.14
N PRO A 77 9.86 16.67 -0.19
CA PRO A 77 8.71 16.63 -1.09
C PRO A 77 7.79 15.43 -0.85
N ILE A 78 6.50 15.70 -0.92
CA ILE A 78 5.42 14.73 -1.13
C ILE A 78 4.99 14.87 -2.59
N VAL A 79 5.33 13.87 -3.41
CA VAL A 79 4.99 13.81 -4.82
C VAL A 79 3.74 12.95 -5.01
N GLU A 80 2.65 13.55 -5.47
CA GLU A 80 1.41 12.85 -5.79
C GLU A 80 1.37 12.46 -7.27
N PHE A 81 1.21 11.16 -7.54
CA PHE A 81 0.73 10.68 -8.84
C PHE A 81 -0.79 10.51 -8.76
N MET A 82 -1.53 11.06 -9.73
CA MET A 82 -2.99 10.94 -9.77
C MET A 82 -3.43 9.46 -9.71
N THR A 83 -2.69 8.57 -10.35
CA THR A 83 -2.70 7.13 -10.07
C THR A 83 -1.30 6.57 -10.29
N PHE A 84 -0.94 5.49 -9.59
CA PHE A 84 0.33 4.82 -9.80
C PHE A 84 0.52 4.26 -11.22
N ASN A 85 -0.52 4.13 -12.04
CA ASN A 85 -0.35 3.83 -13.45
C ASN A 85 0.45 4.93 -14.19
N PHE A 86 0.34 6.19 -13.76
CA PHE A 86 1.03 7.32 -14.38
C PHE A 86 2.47 7.47 -13.88
N SER A 87 2.79 6.85 -12.74
CA SER A 87 4.17 6.73 -12.27
C SER A 87 5.09 6.00 -13.27
N PHE A 88 4.52 5.23 -14.21
CA PHE A 88 5.28 4.60 -15.30
C PHE A 88 5.96 5.61 -16.22
N VAL A 89 5.40 6.82 -16.37
CA VAL A 89 6.05 7.91 -17.12
C VAL A 89 7.25 8.45 -16.33
N ALA A 90 7.15 8.48 -15.00
CA ALA A 90 8.22 8.90 -14.08
C ALA A 90 9.16 7.76 -13.66
N PHE A 91 9.05 6.57 -14.24
CA PHE A 91 9.62 5.36 -13.65
C PHE A 91 11.13 5.46 -13.39
N ASP A 92 11.89 5.97 -14.35
CA ASP A 92 13.34 6.19 -14.21
C ASP A 92 13.70 7.06 -12.99
N GLN A 93 12.92 8.10 -12.70
CA GLN A 93 13.14 8.95 -11.54
C GLN A 93 12.97 8.16 -10.24
N VAL A 94 11.90 7.36 -10.16
CA VAL A 94 11.54 6.60 -8.96
C VAL A 94 12.46 5.40 -8.73
N ILE A 95 12.99 4.76 -9.79
CA ILE A 95 13.78 3.52 -9.64
C ILE A 95 15.29 3.71 -9.77
N ASN A 96 15.75 4.67 -10.58
CA ASN A 96 17.19 4.88 -10.80
C ASN A 96 17.71 6.06 -9.98
N ASN A 97 16.98 7.17 -9.94
CA ASN A 97 17.52 8.41 -9.34
C ASN A 97 17.30 8.45 -7.83
N ALA A 98 16.06 8.33 -7.36
CA ALA A 98 15.75 8.46 -5.93
C ALA A 98 16.47 7.40 -5.04
N PRO A 99 16.25 6.09 -5.23
CA PRO A 99 16.74 5.08 -4.28
C PRO A 99 18.25 4.86 -4.30
N ASN A 100 18.91 5.12 -5.43
CA ASN A 100 20.33 4.82 -5.58
C ASN A 100 21.23 5.98 -5.13
N MET A 101 20.72 7.20 -5.01
CA MET A 101 21.54 8.39 -4.76
C MET A 101 22.35 8.29 -3.47
N ARG A 102 21.72 7.83 -2.38
CA ARG A 102 22.39 7.62 -1.09
C ARG A 102 23.56 6.65 -1.20
N TYR A 103 23.34 5.52 -1.88
CA TYR A 103 24.35 4.49 -2.07
C TYR A 103 25.48 4.96 -3.02
N MET A 104 25.13 5.51 -4.19
CA MET A 104 26.07 5.95 -5.21
C MET A 104 26.94 7.12 -4.76
N SER A 105 26.40 8.00 -3.91
CA SER A 105 27.13 9.12 -3.34
C SER A 105 27.98 8.74 -2.12
N GLY A 106 27.92 7.49 -1.65
CA GLY A 106 28.60 7.08 -0.42
C GLY A 106 28.05 7.77 0.83
N GLY A 107 26.73 8.04 0.86
CA GLY A 107 26.04 8.70 1.98
C GLY A 107 26.19 10.21 2.03
N GLN A 108 26.60 10.86 0.94
CA GLN A 108 26.70 12.33 0.90
C GLN A 108 25.35 13.02 0.65
N PHE A 109 24.41 12.32 0.02
CA PHE A 109 23.05 12.80 -0.23
C PHE A 109 22.04 11.81 0.32
N ASP A 110 21.12 12.29 1.13
CA ASP A 110 19.86 11.61 1.43
C ASP A 110 18.80 12.03 0.40
N VAL A 111 17.71 11.27 0.29
CA VAL A 111 16.59 11.61 -0.60
C VAL A 111 15.27 11.41 0.18
N PRO A 112 14.96 12.32 1.12
CA PRO A 112 13.70 12.29 1.88
C PRO A 112 12.53 12.66 0.96
N ILE A 113 11.90 11.67 0.33
CA ILE A 113 10.79 11.88 -0.62
C ILE A 113 9.72 10.82 -0.44
N VAL A 114 8.46 11.25 -0.49
CA VAL A 114 7.32 10.33 -0.55
C VAL A 114 6.69 10.42 -1.93
N PHE A 115 6.59 9.28 -2.63
CA PHE A 115 5.74 9.13 -3.81
C PHE A 115 4.43 8.50 -3.38
N ARG A 116 3.30 9.18 -3.55
CA ARG A 116 1.99 8.69 -3.10
C ARG A 116 0.90 8.82 -4.16
N GLY A 117 -0.21 8.13 -3.94
CA GLY A 117 -1.36 8.12 -4.84
C GLY A 117 -2.09 6.76 -4.83
N PRO A 118 -3.25 6.67 -5.50
CA PRO A 118 -4.01 5.43 -5.56
C PRO A 118 -3.37 4.41 -6.52
N ASN A 119 -3.36 3.15 -6.10
CA ASN A 119 -2.79 2.00 -6.77
C ASN A 119 -3.82 0.87 -6.98
N GLY A 120 -3.60 0.06 -8.01
CA GLY A 120 -4.45 -1.10 -8.33
C GLY A 120 -5.78 -0.71 -8.96
N ALA A 121 -6.69 -1.67 -9.04
CA ALA A 121 -7.97 -1.47 -9.71
C ALA A 121 -9.00 -0.68 -8.88
N ALA A 122 -9.83 0.12 -9.55
CA ALA A 122 -10.94 0.88 -8.94
C ALA A 122 -12.25 0.76 -9.73
N GLY A 123 -12.55 -0.45 -10.24
CA GLY A 123 -13.76 -0.74 -11.00
C GLY A 123 -13.56 -0.58 -12.52
N GLN A 124 -14.41 0.19 -13.19
CA GLN A 124 -14.50 0.22 -14.66
C GLN A 124 -13.52 1.20 -15.33
N LEU A 125 -12.26 1.21 -14.89
CA LEU A 125 -11.23 2.09 -15.46
C LEU A 125 -10.45 1.43 -16.63
N GLY A 126 -10.63 0.13 -16.83
CA GLY A 126 -9.97 -0.64 -17.89
C GLY A 126 -8.48 -0.86 -17.64
N ALA A 127 -7.80 -1.44 -18.64
CA ALA A 127 -6.48 -2.01 -18.50
C ALA A 127 -5.37 -1.02 -18.08
N THR A 128 -5.40 0.22 -18.56
CA THR A 128 -4.30 1.18 -18.35
C THR A 128 -4.38 1.94 -17.02
N HIS A 129 -5.45 1.75 -16.25
CA HIS A 129 -5.72 2.45 -14.99
C HIS A 129 -5.96 1.48 -13.83
N SER A 130 -5.58 0.21 -14.00
CA SER A 130 -5.89 -0.86 -13.03
C SER A 130 -4.67 -1.73 -12.69
N ASN A 131 -3.45 -1.27 -12.98
CA ASN A 131 -2.25 -2.02 -12.62
C ASN A 131 -1.96 -1.86 -11.12
N SER A 132 -1.68 -2.98 -10.47
CA SER A 132 -1.18 -3.04 -9.09
C SER A 132 0.35 -3.07 -9.13
N THR A 133 0.99 -2.08 -8.52
CA THR A 133 2.44 -1.80 -8.68
C THR A 133 3.30 -2.18 -7.48
N GLU A 134 2.72 -2.81 -6.46
CA GLU A 134 3.39 -3.26 -5.23
C GLU A 134 4.64 -4.10 -5.52
N ALA A 135 4.48 -5.12 -6.36
CA ALA A 135 5.58 -6.00 -6.75
C ALA A 135 6.64 -5.25 -7.56
N LEU A 136 6.22 -4.36 -8.48
CA LEU A 136 7.15 -3.63 -9.33
C LEU A 136 8.12 -2.76 -8.50
N TYR A 137 7.58 -1.96 -7.57
CA TYR A 137 8.38 -1.06 -6.75
C TYR A 137 9.14 -1.79 -5.63
N SER A 138 8.58 -2.87 -5.08
CA SER A 138 9.27 -3.62 -4.02
C SER A 138 10.51 -4.37 -4.53
N ASN A 139 10.62 -4.63 -5.83
CA ASN A 139 11.83 -5.22 -6.41
C ASN A 139 13.06 -4.28 -6.43
N ILE A 140 12.89 -2.97 -6.19
CA ILE A 140 13.98 -1.98 -6.31
C ILE A 140 14.65 -1.74 -4.95
N PRO A 141 15.96 -2.06 -4.76
CA PRO A 141 16.69 -1.74 -3.53
C PRO A 141 16.72 -0.23 -3.26
N GLY A 142 16.76 0.17 -2.00
CA GLY A 142 16.73 1.59 -1.60
C GLY A 142 15.33 2.20 -1.51
N LEU A 143 14.30 1.56 -2.07
CA LEU A 143 12.90 1.93 -1.83
C LEU A 143 12.32 1.20 -0.62
N LYS A 144 11.52 1.93 0.15
CA LYS A 144 10.51 1.40 1.07
C LYS A 144 9.15 1.46 0.38
N VAL A 145 8.33 0.42 0.53
CA VAL A 145 7.02 0.32 -0.13
C VAL A 145 5.95 -0.01 0.89
N VAL A 146 4.96 0.86 1.00
CA VAL A 146 3.87 0.80 1.98
C VAL A 146 2.53 0.68 1.25
N SER A 147 1.61 -0.12 1.79
CA SER A 147 0.29 -0.40 1.24
C SER A 147 -0.74 -0.42 2.38
N PRO A 148 -1.22 0.76 2.84
CA PRO A 148 -2.16 0.86 3.96
C PRO A 148 -3.53 0.25 3.62
N SER A 149 -4.23 -0.29 4.63
CA SER A 149 -5.53 -0.96 4.42
C SER A 149 -6.70 -0.27 5.14
N VAL A 150 -6.44 0.48 6.22
CA VAL A 150 -7.50 1.25 6.92
C VAL A 150 -7.08 2.72 7.15
N PRO A 151 -8.03 3.64 7.41
CA PRO A 151 -7.73 5.05 7.70
C PRO A 151 -6.62 5.28 8.74
N ASP A 152 -6.57 4.46 9.79
CA ASP A 152 -5.54 4.55 10.82
C ASP A 152 -4.13 4.23 10.29
N ASP A 153 -4.02 3.22 9.42
CA ASP A 153 -2.78 2.91 8.70
C ASP A 153 -2.37 4.09 7.81
N GLY A 154 -3.35 4.66 7.09
CA GLY A 154 -3.16 5.83 6.25
C GLY A 154 -2.50 6.99 6.99
N LYS A 155 -3.00 7.33 8.19
CA LYS A 155 -2.42 8.41 9.00
C LYS A 155 -1.04 8.04 9.55
N GLY A 156 -0.94 6.94 10.28
CA GLY A 156 0.28 6.58 11.01
C GLY A 156 1.47 6.23 10.11
N LEU A 157 1.22 5.53 8.99
CA LEU A 157 2.28 5.17 8.04
C LEU A 157 2.70 6.37 7.18
N LEU A 158 1.78 7.24 6.76
CA LEU A 158 2.14 8.40 5.95
C LEU A 158 3.00 9.40 6.73
N LYS A 159 2.68 9.64 8.02
CA LYS A 159 3.54 10.44 8.90
C LYS A 159 4.94 9.83 9.01
N THR A 160 5.03 8.52 9.19
CA THR A 160 6.31 7.81 9.24
C THR A 160 7.07 7.92 7.92
N ALA A 161 6.39 7.80 6.77
CA ALA A 161 6.97 7.94 5.45
C ALA A 161 7.54 9.35 5.21
N ILE A 162 6.79 10.39 5.58
CA ILE A 162 7.22 11.79 5.43
C ILE A 162 8.44 12.10 6.32
N ARG A 163 8.52 11.47 7.50
CA ARG A 163 9.65 11.59 8.44
C ARG A 163 10.88 10.77 8.03
N ASP A 164 10.77 9.86 7.07
CA ASP A 164 11.86 8.99 6.64
C ASP A 164 12.86 9.73 5.73
N ASP A 165 14.16 9.45 5.87
CA ASP A 165 15.22 10.11 5.08
C ASP A 165 15.54 9.38 3.77
N ASP A 166 14.90 8.23 3.52
CA ASP A 166 14.99 7.47 2.29
C ASP A 166 13.68 7.57 1.48
N PRO A 167 13.70 7.28 0.17
CA PRO A 167 12.50 7.32 -0.65
C PRO A 167 11.45 6.28 -0.23
N VAL A 168 10.21 6.72 -0.04
CA VAL A 168 9.07 5.87 0.30
C VAL A 168 8.01 5.94 -0.80
N VAL A 169 7.59 4.77 -1.27
CA VAL A 169 6.43 4.60 -2.15
C VAL A 169 5.22 4.23 -1.30
N PHE A 170 4.18 5.05 -1.36
CA PHE A 170 2.98 4.94 -0.53
C PHE A 170 1.75 4.65 -1.41
N LEU A 171 1.37 3.37 -1.48
CA LEU A 171 0.39 2.83 -2.42
C LEU A 171 -1.02 2.79 -1.79
N GLU A 172 -1.81 3.81 -2.07
CA GLU A 172 -3.18 3.94 -1.58
C GLU A 172 -4.17 3.19 -2.47
N SER A 173 -5.48 3.30 -2.20
CA SER A 173 -6.52 2.73 -3.07
C SER A 173 -7.70 3.70 -3.19
N GLU A 174 -8.12 3.94 -4.44
CA GLU A 174 -9.24 4.84 -4.74
C GLU A 174 -10.53 4.40 -4.06
N LEU A 175 -10.81 3.09 -4.04
CA LEU A 175 -12.01 2.51 -3.46
C LEU A 175 -12.06 2.71 -1.93
N MET A 176 -10.92 2.90 -1.28
CA MET A 176 -10.83 3.06 0.16
C MET A 176 -10.98 4.52 0.62
N TYR A 177 -10.87 5.50 -0.28
CA TYR A 177 -10.86 6.92 0.13
C TYR A 177 -12.10 7.38 0.90
N GLY A 178 -13.28 6.81 0.60
CA GLY A 178 -14.53 7.09 1.32
C GLY A 178 -14.77 6.22 2.56
N MET A 179 -13.89 5.25 2.83
CA MET A 179 -14.05 4.33 3.96
C MET A 179 -13.84 5.07 5.28
N GLN A 180 -14.75 4.84 6.24
CA GLN A 180 -14.67 5.41 7.58
C GLN A 180 -14.30 4.36 8.63
N ARG A 181 -13.29 4.66 9.44
CA ARG A 181 -12.84 3.88 10.60
C ARG A 181 -12.31 4.79 11.69
N GLU A 182 -12.15 4.24 12.88
CA GLU A 182 -11.48 4.92 13.98
C GLU A 182 -10.00 5.15 13.64
N VAL A 183 -9.51 6.34 13.96
CA VAL A 183 -8.13 6.79 13.77
C VAL A 183 -7.63 7.43 15.05
N SER A 184 -6.35 7.24 15.36
CA SER A 184 -5.71 7.92 16.49
C SER A 184 -5.79 9.45 16.38
N GLU A 185 -6.15 10.10 17.48
CA GLU A 185 -6.13 11.56 17.63
C GLU A 185 -4.80 12.07 18.21
N GLU A 186 -3.87 11.17 18.54
CA GLU A 186 -2.56 11.56 19.04
C GLU A 186 -1.76 12.24 17.93
N SER A 187 -1.32 13.49 18.17
CA SER A 187 -0.62 14.30 17.17
C SER A 187 0.69 13.69 16.68
N ASP A 188 1.35 12.90 17.53
CA ASP A 188 2.61 12.21 17.22
C ASP A 188 2.42 10.71 16.90
N TYR A 189 1.18 10.31 16.59
CA TYR A 189 0.88 8.95 16.18
C TYR A 189 1.65 8.56 14.91
N THR A 190 2.38 7.45 14.98
CA THR A 190 3.13 6.89 13.86
C THR A 190 3.07 5.37 13.92
N ILE A 191 3.03 4.72 12.76
CA ILE A 191 3.18 3.27 12.63
C ILE A 191 4.53 2.99 11.98
N PRO A 192 5.41 2.17 12.61
CA PRO A 192 6.69 1.82 12.01
C PRO A 192 6.54 1.15 10.64
N ILE A 193 7.30 1.61 9.64
CA ILE A 193 7.45 0.89 8.38
C ILE A 193 8.10 -0.46 8.66
N GLY A 194 7.53 -1.52 8.10
CA GLY A 194 7.95 -2.91 8.33
C GLY A 194 7.33 -3.56 9.56
N SER A 195 6.17 -3.08 10.02
CA SER A 195 5.39 -3.69 11.10
C SER A 195 4.01 -4.12 10.59
N ALA A 196 3.73 -5.42 10.65
CA ALA A 196 2.43 -5.99 10.32
C ALA A 196 1.43 -5.81 11.48
N ARG A 197 0.15 -6.09 11.19
CA ARG A 197 -0.94 -6.20 12.16
C ARG A 197 -1.59 -7.57 12.03
N VAL A 198 -1.72 -8.27 13.15
CA VAL A 198 -2.72 -9.34 13.30
C VAL A 198 -4.06 -8.66 13.53
N ALA A 199 -4.92 -8.66 12.51
CA ALA A 199 -6.19 -7.96 12.51
C ALA A 199 -7.33 -8.77 13.10
N ARG A 200 -7.22 -10.10 13.00
CA ARG A 200 -8.13 -11.08 13.57
C ARG A 200 -7.30 -12.27 14.01
N GLU A 201 -7.46 -12.68 15.26
CA GLU A 201 -6.85 -13.92 15.78
C GLU A 201 -7.61 -15.14 15.25
N GLY A 202 -6.91 -16.23 15.02
CA GLY A 202 -7.47 -17.53 14.67
C GLY A 202 -6.43 -18.64 14.70
N ASP A 203 -6.86 -19.90 14.71
CA ASP A 203 -5.98 -21.05 14.92
C ASP A 203 -5.99 -22.07 13.77
N ASP A 204 -6.91 -21.96 12.80
CA ASP A 204 -7.09 -22.97 11.75
C ASP A 204 -6.30 -22.68 10.47
N VAL A 205 -6.27 -21.41 10.04
CA VAL A 205 -5.60 -20.97 8.80
C VAL A 205 -5.15 -19.51 8.89
N THR A 206 -3.95 -19.21 8.41
CA THR A 206 -3.50 -17.82 8.24
C THR A 206 -3.93 -17.28 6.87
N ILE A 207 -4.50 -16.08 6.84
CA ILE A 207 -4.79 -15.31 5.63
C ILE A 207 -3.94 -14.03 5.67
N VAL A 208 -3.09 -13.84 4.66
CA VAL A 208 -2.30 -12.60 4.50
C VAL A 208 -2.87 -11.77 3.36
N ALA A 209 -3.18 -10.50 3.63
CA ALA A 209 -3.70 -9.59 2.61
C ALA A 209 -3.36 -8.12 2.93
N HIS A 210 -3.17 -7.29 1.91
CA HIS A 210 -2.84 -5.86 2.06
C HIS A 210 -3.79 -4.98 1.23
N SER A 211 -3.82 -3.68 1.51
CA SER A 211 -4.68 -2.71 0.82
C SER A 211 -6.14 -3.18 0.80
N LYS A 212 -6.86 -3.01 -0.31
CA LYS A 212 -8.27 -3.43 -0.42
C LYS A 212 -8.48 -4.93 -0.24
N SER A 213 -7.47 -5.78 -0.52
CA SER A 213 -7.57 -7.23 -0.32
C SER A 213 -7.69 -7.61 1.16
N TYR A 214 -7.24 -6.75 2.07
CA TYR A 214 -7.47 -6.90 3.51
C TYR A 214 -8.96 -7.06 3.84
N HIS A 215 -9.83 -6.28 3.20
CA HIS A 215 -11.27 -6.37 3.48
C HIS A 215 -11.87 -7.67 2.95
N ILE A 216 -11.37 -8.17 1.81
CA ILE A 216 -11.75 -9.49 1.29
C ILE A 216 -11.37 -10.60 2.28
N ALA A 217 -10.18 -10.49 2.90
CA ALA A 217 -9.74 -11.44 3.93
C ALA A 217 -10.64 -11.41 5.17
N MET A 218 -11.08 -10.22 5.60
CA MET A 218 -12.01 -10.09 6.73
C MET A 218 -13.37 -10.71 6.42
N ASP A 219 -13.95 -10.44 5.25
CA ASP A 219 -15.23 -11.02 4.81
C ASP A 219 -15.16 -12.55 4.70
N ALA A 220 -14.03 -13.07 4.17
CA ALA A 220 -13.78 -14.51 4.10
C ALA A 220 -13.64 -15.13 5.49
N ALA A 221 -12.98 -14.45 6.43
CA ALA A 221 -12.82 -14.92 7.81
C ALA A 221 -14.17 -14.98 8.57
N GLU A 222 -15.06 -14.02 8.35
CA GLU A 222 -16.44 -14.05 8.89
C GLU A 222 -17.20 -15.27 8.33
N THR A 223 -17.10 -15.51 7.02
CA THR A 223 -17.74 -16.66 6.37
C THR A 223 -17.19 -18.00 6.85
N LEU A 224 -15.87 -18.10 7.10
CA LEU A 224 -15.25 -19.30 7.66
C LEU A 224 -15.70 -19.57 9.10
N GLU A 225 -15.88 -18.52 9.91
CA GLU A 225 -16.39 -18.64 11.29
C GLU A 225 -17.80 -19.23 11.33
N GLU A 226 -18.67 -18.80 10.42
CA GLU A 226 -20.01 -19.38 10.27
C GLU A 226 -19.98 -20.88 9.91
N GLN A 227 -18.89 -21.34 9.30
CA GLN A 227 -18.64 -22.74 8.95
C GLN A 227 -17.85 -23.50 10.03
N GLY A 228 -17.48 -22.84 11.13
CA GLY A 228 -16.77 -23.43 12.26
C GLY A 228 -15.25 -23.45 12.13
N TYR A 229 -14.66 -22.59 11.30
CA TYR A 229 -13.21 -22.42 11.15
C TYR A 229 -12.76 -21.00 11.54
N GLU A 230 -11.65 -20.90 12.26
CA GLU A 230 -11.08 -19.65 12.75
C GLU A 230 -9.85 -19.24 11.93
N ALA A 231 -10.04 -18.28 11.01
CA ALA A 231 -8.94 -17.70 10.25
C ALA A 231 -8.20 -16.56 10.99
N GLU A 232 -6.88 -16.66 11.09
CA GLU A 232 -6.03 -15.53 11.49
C GLU A 232 -5.78 -14.62 10.29
N VAL A 233 -6.12 -13.33 10.40
CA VAL A 233 -5.92 -12.37 9.30
C VAL A 233 -4.75 -11.45 9.62
N ILE A 234 -3.75 -11.45 8.75
CA ILE A 234 -2.58 -10.57 8.84
C ILE A 234 -2.61 -9.54 7.72
N ASP A 235 -2.46 -8.29 8.13
CA ASP A 235 -2.17 -7.18 7.24
C ASP A 235 -0.69 -6.79 7.35
N PRO A 236 0.13 -7.01 6.31
CA PRO A 236 1.54 -6.64 6.34
C PRO A 236 1.77 -5.14 6.52
N ARG A 237 0.84 -4.28 6.06
CA ARG A 237 0.94 -2.80 5.95
C ARG A 237 2.09 -2.28 5.08
N THR A 238 3.25 -2.92 5.16
CA THR A 238 4.48 -2.64 4.43
C THR A 238 4.80 -3.84 3.54
N ILE A 239 4.97 -3.57 2.25
CA ILE A 239 5.40 -4.57 1.26
C ILE A 239 6.92 -4.73 1.30
N LYS A 240 7.65 -3.63 1.54
CA LYS A 240 9.10 -3.64 1.69
C LYS A 240 9.60 -2.59 2.69
N PRO A 241 10.36 -2.99 3.72
CA PRO A 241 10.66 -4.37 4.13
C PRO A 241 9.41 -5.09 4.65
N LEU A 242 9.20 -6.33 4.24
CA LEU A 242 8.08 -7.16 4.70
C LEU A 242 8.35 -7.66 6.13
N ASP A 243 7.37 -7.53 7.02
CA ASP A 243 7.36 -8.18 8.34
C ASP A 243 6.99 -9.67 8.17
N ILE A 244 7.97 -10.44 7.71
CA ILE A 244 7.82 -11.87 7.47
C ILE A 244 7.78 -12.66 8.77
N GLU A 245 8.39 -12.13 9.84
CA GLU A 245 8.41 -12.75 11.16
C GLU A 245 6.98 -12.92 11.71
N THR A 246 6.15 -11.87 11.66
CA THR A 246 4.74 -11.96 12.08
C THR A 246 3.96 -13.00 11.27
N ILE A 247 4.19 -13.08 9.96
CA ILE A 247 3.54 -14.07 9.09
C ILE A 247 3.99 -15.50 9.44
N VAL A 248 5.29 -15.70 9.67
CA VAL A 248 5.86 -17.01 10.03
C VAL A 248 5.34 -17.48 11.39
N GLU A 249 5.28 -16.60 12.39
CA GLU A 249 4.75 -16.93 13.72
C GLU A 249 3.30 -17.40 13.64
N SER A 250 2.49 -16.72 12.82
CA SER A 250 1.11 -17.13 12.54
C SER A 250 1.01 -18.48 11.84
N VAL A 251 1.84 -18.72 10.81
CA VAL A 251 1.85 -20.01 10.10
C VAL A 251 2.32 -21.15 11.00
N VAL A 252 3.25 -20.91 11.92
CA VAL A 252 3.65 -21.92 12.93
C VAL A 252 2.47 -22.31 13.82
N LYS A 253 1.58 -21.36 14.12
CA LYS A 253 0.36 -21.58 14.90
C LYS A 253 -0.72 -22.33 14.11
N THR A 254 -1.00 -21.90 12.87
CA THR A 254 -2.15 -22.38 12.08
C THR A 254 -1.83 -23.52 11.11
N ASN A 255 -0.54 -23.74 10.83
CA ASN A 255 0.02 -24.73 9.90
C ASN A 255 -0.42 -24.57 8.44
N ARG A 256 -1.12 -23.49 8.09
CA ARG A 256 -1.73 -23.27 6.76
C ARG A 256 -1.70 -21.80 6.37
N LEU A 257 -1.55 -21.53 5.08
CA LEU A 257 -1.50 -20.15 4.58
C LEU A 257 -2.26 -19.99 3.26
N VAL A 258 -3.09 -18.96 3.21
CA VAL A 258 -3.65 -18.38 1.99
C VAL A 258 -3.23 -16.93 1.87
N VAL A 259 -2.72 -16.51 0.70
CA VAL A 259 -2.31 -15.12 0.46
C VAL A 259 -3.21 -14.49 -0.58
N ILE A 260 -3.78 -13.32 -0.29
CA ILE A 260 -4.58 -12.54 -1.23
C ILE A 260 -3.75 -11.36 -1.71
N ASP A 261 -3.59 -11.24 -3.03
CA ASP A 261 -2.82 -10.20 -3.69
C ASP A 261 -3.56 -9.80 -4.97
N GLU A 262 -3.99 -8.55 -5.08
CA GLU A 262 -4.78 -8.12 -6.24
C GLU A 262 -3.97 -8.07 -7.55
N SER A 263 -2.64 -8.15 -7.49
CA SER A 263 -1.80 -8.18 -8.67
C SER A 263 -1.91 -9.51 -9.43
N THR A 264 -1.36 -9.55 -10.64
CA THR A 264 -1.29 -10.80 -11.43
C THR A 264 -0.32 -11.79 -10.77
N PRO A 265 -0.47 -13.11 -10.98
CA PRO A 265 0.22 -14.13 -10.18
C PRO A 265 1.73 -14.24 -10.43
N PHE A 266 2.22 -13.71 -11.55
CA PHE A 266 3.64 -13.83 -11.92
C PHE A 266 4.45 -12.76 -11.20
N THR A 267 5.43 -13.17 -10.41
CA THR A 267 6.32 -12.26 -9.65
C THR A 267 5.59 -11.30 -8.71
N SER A 268 4.44 -11.72 -8.18
CA SER A 268 3.60 -10.96 -7.25
C SER A 268 4.17 -10.91 -5.82
N VAL A 269 3.62 -10.06 -4.95
CA VAL A 269 3.98 -10.04 -3.51
C VAL A 269 3.62 -11.38 -2.87
N ALA A 270 2.49 -11.96 -3.24
CA ALA A 270 2.12 -13.30 -2.79
C ALA A 270 3.14 -14.38 -3.17
N SER A 271 3.90 -14.20 -4.26
CA SER A 271 4.98 -15.13 -4.64
C SER A 271 6.14 -15.07 -3.66
N GLU A 272 6.54 -13.86 -3.24
CA GLU A 272 7.62 -13.65 -2.28
C GLU A 272 7.23 -14.13 -0.88
N ILE A 273 6.02 -13.81 -0.40
CA ILE A 273 5.50 -14.32 0.88
C ILE A 273 5.52 -15.85 0.89
N THR A 274 5.02 -16.47 -0.19
CA THR A 274 5.02 -17.93 -0.34
C THR A 274 6.43 -18.51 -0.23
N HIS A 275 7.40 -17.91 -0.92
CA HIS A 275 8.78 -18.37 -0.87
C HIS A 275 9.40 -18.22 0.51
N GLN A 276 9.24 -17.08 1.17
CA GLN A 276 9.85 -16.86 2.49
C GLN A 276 9.21 -17.72 3.59
N VAL A 277 7.89 -17.94 3.55
CA VAL A 277 7.24 -18.87 4.47
C VAL A 277 7.69 -20.30 4.19
N GLN A 278 7.81 -20.69 2.91
CA GLN A 278 8.37 -22.00 2.57
C GLN A 278 9.82 -22.15 3.06
N ASP A 279 10.67 -21.13 2.94
CA ASP A 279 12.07 -21.21 3.40
C ASP A 279 12.19 -21.28 4.93
N ARG A 280 11.33 -20.54 5.65
CA ARG A 280 11.45 -20.33 7.11
C ARG A 280 10.57 -21.24 7.95
N ALA A 281 9.46 -21.76 7.40
CA ALA A 281 8.43 -22.48 8.15
C ALA A 281 7.96 -23.77 7.44
N PHE A 282 8.74 -24.32 6.50
CA PHE A 282 8.35 -25.51 5.72
C PHE A 282 7.81 -26.66 6.57
N ASP A 283 8.54 -27.00 7.64
CA ASP A 283 8.23 -28.16 8.49
C ASP A 283 6.92 -28.00 9.28
N TYR A 284 6.37 -26.79 9.34
CA TYR A 284 5.10 -26.48 10.00
C TYR A 284 3.91 -26.44 9.03
N LEU A 285 4.13 -26.53 7.72
CA LEU A 285 3.06 -26.48 6.73
C LEU A 285 2.41 -27.86 6.55
N ASP A 286 1.14 -27.97 6.91
CA ASP A 286 0.33 -29.17 6.70
C ASP A 286 -0.28 -29.25 5.29
N ALA A 287 -0.27 -28.13 4.56
CA ALA A 287 -0.85 -27.99 3.22
C ALA A 287 -0.01 -27.04 2.35
N PRO A 288 -0.09 -27.14 1.02
CA PRO A 288 0.55 -26.17 0.14
C PRO A 288 -0.06 -24.78 0.35
N ILE A 289 0.80 -23.75 0.34
CA ILE A 289 0.37 -22.35 0.37
C ILE A 289 -0.44 -22.05 -0.91
N LEU A 290 -1.65 -21.52 -0.76
CA LEU A 290 -2.48 -21.12 -1.89
C LEU A 290 -2.50 -19.59 -2.02
N ARG A 291 -2.64 -19.11 -3.26
CA ARG A 291 -2.67 -17.68 -3.58
C ARG A 291 -3.97 -17.32 -4.29
N VAL A 292 -4.62 -16.24 -3.88
CA VAL A 292 -5.78 -15.60 -4.52
C VAL A 292 -5.26 -14.35 -5.23
N THR A 293 -5.34 -14.34 -6.55
CA THR A 293 -4.80 -13.25 -7.37
C THR A 293 -5.71 -12.91 -8.53
N ALA A 294 -5.56 -11.71 -9.10
CA ALA A 294 -6.16 -11.42 -10.40
C ALA A 294 -5.62 -12.40 -11.48
N PRO A 295 -6.36 -12.67 -12.56
CA PRO A 295 -5.86 -13.50 -13.65
C PRO A 295 -4.74 -12.79 -14.41
N ASP A 296 -3.83 -13.54 -15.03
CA ASP A 296 -2.71 -13.02 -15.82
C ASP A 296 -3.16 -12.47 -17.20
N THR A 297 -3.96 -11.39 -17.14
CA THR A 297 -4.55 -10.69 -18.28
C THR A 297 -4.73 -9.21 -17.94
N PRO A 298 -4.87 -8.31 -18.92
CA PRO A 298 -5.24 -6.93 -18.64
C PRO A 298 -6.65 -6.81 -18.04
N ALA A 299 -6.83 -5.87 -17.10
CA ALA A 299 -8.12 -5.65 -16.46
C ALA A 299 -9.25 -5.33 -17.47
N PRO A 300 -10.39 -6.04 -17.41
CA PRO A 300 -11.51 -5.81 -18.30
C PRO A 300 -12.31 -4.55 -17.91
N TYR A 301 -13.05 -3.98 -18.86
CA TYR A 301 -13.94 -2.84 -18.60
C TYR A 301 -15.36 -3.27 -18.16
N ALA A 302 -15.87 -4.39 -18.67
CA ALA A 302 -17.25 -4.81 -18.45
C ALA A 302 -17.46 -5.23 -16.97
N PRO A 303 -18.52 -4.78 -16.27
CA PRO A 303 -18.68 -4.99 -14.83
C PRO A 303 -18.68 -6.46 -14.43
N ASN A 304 -19.35 -7.31 -15.22
CA ASN A 304 -19.41 -8.75 -14.98
C ASN A 304 -18.03 -9.41 -15.10
N LEU A 305 -17.21 -8.98 -16.06
CA LEU A 305 -15.84 -9.48 -16.19
C LEU A 305 -14.93 -8.91 -15.11
N MET A 306 -15.16 -7.68 -14.66
CA MET A 306 -14.40 -7.07 -13.58
C MET A 306 -14.66 -7.76 -12.24
N GLY A 307 -15.91 -8.19 -12.00
CA GLY A 307 -16.26 -9.01 -10.83
C GLY A 307 -15.52 -10.36 -10.79
N GLU A 308 -15.35 -11.01 -11.94
CA GLU A 308 -14.58 -12.27 -12.06
C GLU A 308 -13.06 -12.05 -12.08
N TYR A 309 -12.61 -10.83 -12.44
CA TYR A 309 -11.19 -10.49 -12.52
C TYR A 309 -10.58 -10.22 -11.15
N MET A 310 -11.32 -9.55 -10.27
CA MET A 310 -10.81 -9.20 -8.94
C MET A 310 -10.87 -10.40 -7.99
N PRO A 311 -9.89 -10.56 -7.09
CA PRO A 311 -10.01 -11.46 -5.94
C PRO A 311 -11.36 -11.28 -5.22
N GLY A 312 -11.92 -12.39 -4.73
CA GLY A 312 -13.20 -12.40 -4.02
C GLY A 312 -13.16 -13.20 -2.73
N ALA A 313 -14.14 -12.94 -1.85
CA ALA A 313 -14.27 -13.64 -0.58
C ALA A 313 -14.59 -15.12 -0.79
N ASP A 314 -15.51 -15.45 -1.71
CA ASP A 314 -15.89 -16.83 -2.03
C ASP A 314 -14.68 -17.67 -2.47
N GLU A 315 -13.87 -17.18 -3.42
CA GLU A 315 -12.64 -17.86 -3.86
C GLU A 315 -11.63 -18.03 -2.70
N THR A 316 -11.58 -17.06 -1.79
CA THR A 316 -10.70 -17.12 -0.61
C THR A 316 -11.17 -18.19 0.37
N VAL A 317 -12.48 -18.26 0.64
CA VAL A 317 -13.09 -19.29 1.49
C VAL A 317 -12.84 -20.68 0.89
N ASP A 318 -13.09 -20.88 -0.40
CA ASP A 318 -12.84 -22.15 -1.09
C ASP A 318 -11.38 -22.61 -0.94
N LYS A 319 -10.41 -21.69 -1.08
CA LYS A 319 -8.99 -22.01 -0.89
C LYS A 319 -8.64 -22.30 0.56
N CYS A 320 -9.24 -21.61 1.51
CA CYS A 320 -9.07 -21.90 2.94
C CYS A 320 -9.59 -23.30 3.27
N LEU A 321 -10.82 -23.64 2.88
CA LEU A 321 -11.41 -24.97 3.07
C LEU A 321 -10.56 -26.08 2.43
N ARG A 322 -9.98 -25.81 1.25
CA ARG A 322 -9.08 -26.74 0.57
C ARG A 322 -7.78 -27.00 1.34
N VAL A 323 -7.15 -25.98 1.94
CA VAL A 323 -5.94 -26.20 2.77
C VAL A 323 -6.27 -26.82 4.13
N LEU A 324 -7.51 -26.65 4.60
CA LEU A 324 -8.05 -27.28 5.80
C LEU A 324 -8.45 -28.74 5.59
N TYR A 325 -8.50 -29.22 4.34
CA TYR A 325 -9.06 -30.53 3.98
C TYR A 325 -10.52 -30.71 4.44
N ALA A 326 -11.27 -29.61 4.42
CA ALA A 326 -12.70 -29.57 4.75
C ALA A 326 -13.60 -30.00 3.58
N GLU A 327 -13.05 -29.99 2.35
CA GLU A 327 -13.68 -30.42 1.09
C GLU A 327 -12.71 -31.21 0.21
#